data_AF-A0A0D3FX19-F1
#
_entry.id   AF-A0A0D3FX19-F1
#
_cell.length_a   1.000
_cell.length_b   1.000
_cell.length_c   1.000
_cell.angle_alpha   90.00
_cell.angle_beta   90.00
_cell.angle_gamma   90.00
#
_symmetry.space_group_name_H-M   'P 1'
#
loop_
_entity.id
_entity.type
_entity.pdbx_description
1 polymer ?
#
loop_
_entity_poly.entity_id
_entity_poly.type
_entity_poly.pdbx_seq_one_letter_code
_entity_poly.pdbx_strand_id
1 'polypeptide(L)'
;MDPAPQAHPILSYVLSRLPTLAKTRPAGGDGGGGDFDIEQPPVHTPSPRTPSTAGEFELVERMPGLRHPSVLRAMTRAVADVSAARSALQVLGPRPDHELVDSSRAIVAAADAEAGGSRRVPEGDLEACRAVVRLEETHDAYEALLQEAEGRLEAVYRSAMEGKDLEEPDGRDESAAAAAGDDAAVQEEVIAVLRQAEEGKPVESFRLVDRQLRHLPEAFGRIQGLRVLDVSRNQLEVIPDAIGGLDHLEELRLASNALISLPDSIGLLLNLRILNVGSNRLRSLPDSISKCRSLIELDASYNGLAYLPTNIGYELVNLRKLWVHMNKLRSLPSSICEMRSLYLLDAHFNELCGLPSAIGKLSSLEILNLSSNFSDLKDLPASFGDLLNLRELDLSNNQIHALPDSFGRLDKLEKLNLEQNPLSMPPMEIVSKGVDAVKEYMLQRWLDILLEEERKSIAAAESPQAPTTPSAWLARSVSWVSDVSGSLVGYLSGENKTEKDAYLDQQY
;
A
#
# COMPACT_ATOMS: atom_id res chain seq x y z
N MET A 1 9.01 38.02 0.00
CA MET A 1 8.87 36.60 -0.41
C MET A 1 8.05 36.49 -1.68
N ASP A 2 8.31 37.38 -2.65
CA ASP A 2 7.78 37.23 -4.01
C ASP A 2 8.97 36.83 -4.88
N PRO A 3 8.78 35.96 -5.90
CA PRO A 3 9.86 35.60 -6.80
C PRO A 3 10.45 36.89 -7.35
N ALA A 4 11.76 37.07 -7.15
CA ALA A 4 12.42 38.28 -7.62
C ALA A 4 12.19 38.37 -9.13
N PRO A 5 11.61 39.47 -9.65
CA PRO A 5 11.28 39.59 -11.06
C PRO A 5 12.52 39.52 -11.97
N GLN A 6 13.72 39.67 -11.40
CA GLN A 6 15.00 39.49 -12.07
C GLN A 6 15.48 38.03 -12.12
N ALA A 7 15.07 37.18 -11.17
CA ALA A 7 15.50 35.78 -11.09
C ALA A 7 14.50 34.81 -11.75
N HIS A 8 13.19 35.10 -11.66
CA HIS A 8 12.12 34.26 -12.23
C HIS A 8 11.10 35.14 -12.99
N PRO A 9 11.46 35.65 -14.18
CA PRO A 9 10.65 36.63 -14.91
C PRO A 9 9.31 36.08 -15.42
N ILE A 10 9.27 34.84 -15.92
CA ILE A 10 8.05 34.24 -16.49
C ILE A 10 7.07 33.87 -15.39
N LEU A 11 7.57 33.28 -14.30
CA LEU A 11 6.79 32.97 -13.12
C LEU A 11 6.21 34.23 -12.47
N SER A 12 7.01 35.29 -12.34
CA SER A 12 6.53 36.58 -11.81
C SER A 12 5.41 37.17 -12.69
N TYR A 13 5.56 37.07 -14.02
CA TYR A 13 4.54 37.49 -14.98
C TYR A 13 3.24 36.68 -14.90
N VAL A 14 3.31 35.35 -14.77
CA VAL A 14 2.12 34.49 -14.66
C VAL A 14 1.41 34.72 -13.33
N LEU A 15 2.15 34.83 -12.22
CA LEU A 15 1.58 35.08 -10.90
C LEU A 15 0.92 36.46 -10.78
N SER A 16 1.39 37.48 -11.51
CA SER A 16 0.76 38.82 -11.53
C SER A 16 -0.59 38.86 -12.25
N ARG A 17 -0.90 37.81 -13.03
CA ARG A 17 -2.12 37.68 -13.84
C ARG A 17 -3.17 36.76 -13.23
N LEU A 18 -2.85 36.10 -12.11
CA LEU A 18 -3.83 35.36 -11.33
C LEU A 18 -4.78 36.32 -10.61
N PRO A 19 -6.10 36.07 -10.59
CA PRO A 19 -6.99 36.77 -9.68
C PRO A 19 -6.55 36.46 -8.26
N THR A 20 -6.05 37.47 -7.54
CA THR A 20 -5.76 37.34 -6.11
C THR A 20 -7.07 37.07 -5.38
N LEU A 21 -7.21 35.87 -4.78
CA LEU A 21 -8.24 35.60 -3.79
C LEU A 21 -8.11 36.67 -2.70
N ALA A 22 -9.09 37.58 -2.66
CA ALA A 22 -9.07 38.75 -1.82
C ALA A 22 -8.90 38.39 -0.35
N LYS A 23 -8.07 39.16 0.34
CA LYS A 23 -7.96 39.25 1.81
C LYS A 23 -9.35 39.29 2.45
N THR A 24 -9.81 38.18 3.02
CA THR A 24 -10.81 38.21 4.09
C THR A 24 -10.12 38.71 5.35
N ARG A 25 -10.27 40.00 5.61
CA ARG A 25 -9.92 40.65 6.88
C ARG A 25 -10.80 40.02 7.98
N PRO A 26 -10.25 39.57 9.12
CA PRO A 26 -11.07 39.04 10.21
C PRO A 26 -11.79 40.20 10.91
N ALA A 27 -13.04 39.92 11.32
CA ALA A 27 -13.88 40.84 12.06
C ALA A 27 -13.30 41.16 13.45
N GLY A 28 -13.25 42.44 13.79
CA GLY A 28 -12.94 42.98 15.12
C GLY A 28 -13.24 44.49 15.14
N GLY A 29 -14.11 44.92 16.05
CA GLY A 29 -14.86 46.19 16.04
C GLY A 29 -14.04 47.49 15.97
N ASP A 30 -14.64 48.58 15.47
CA ASP A 30 -15.44 49.53 16.27
C ASP A 30 -16.02 50.65 15.39
N GLY A 31 -17.19 51.20 15.78
CA GLY A 31 -17.66 52.58 15.55
C GLY A 31 -17.85 53.17 14.14
N GLY A 32 -19.12 53.40 13.77
CA GLY A 32 -19.55 54.70 13.20
C GLY A 32 -19.91 54.79 11.71
N GLY A 33 -21.23 54.76 11.43
CA GLY A 33 -21.98 55.67 10.54
C GLY A 33 -21.63 55.82 9.05
N GLY A 34 -22.65 55.66 8.19
CA GLY A 34 -22.77 56.47 6.96
C GLY A 34 -23.03 55.70 5.67
N ASP A 35 -24.29 55.78 5.23
CA ASP A 35 -24.81 55.79 3.86
C ASP A 35 -24.60 54.63 2.87
N PHE A 36 -25.76 54.10 2.48
CA PHE A 36 -26.03 53.53 1.16
C PHE A 36 -25.72 54.57 0.09
N ASP A 37 -24.84 54.23 -0.87
CA ASP A 37 -24.75 54.96 -2.13
C ASP A 37 -25.13 54.05 -3.30
N ILE A 38 -26.16 54.50 -4.01
CA ILE A 38 -26.82 53.89 -5.16
C ILE A 38 -26.09 54.44 -6.38
N GLU A 39 -25.09 53.72 -6.89
CA GLU A 39 -24.64 53.84 -8.29
C GLU A 39 -23.58 52.75 -8.59
N GLN A 40 -24.02 51.56 -9.01
CA GLN A 40 -23.16 50.61 -9.73
C GLN A 40 -23.74 50.35 -11.13
N PRO A 41 -23.03 50.69 -12.22
CA PRO A 41 -23.26 50.05 -13.51
C PRO A 41 -22.64 48.65 -13.52
N PRO A 42 -23.12 47.72 -14.37
CA PRO A 42 -22.73 46.31 -14.31
C PRO A 42 -21.26 46.13 -14.70
N VAL A 43 -20.54 45.29 -13.94
CA VAL A 43 -19.13 44.97 -14.18
C VAL A 43 -19.00 44.13 -15.46
N HIS A 44 -18.35 44.72 -16.46
CA HIS A 44 -17.99 44.14 -17.73
C HIS A 44 -16.98 42.96 -17.60
N THR A 45 -17.09 42.04 -18.57
CA THR A 45 -16.15 40.96 -18.90
C THR A 45 -14.67 41.37 -18.91
N PRO A 46 -13.72 40.49 -18.55
CA PRO A 46 -12.32 40.86 -18.42
C PRO A 46 -11.64 41.01 -19.80
N SER A 47 -11.20 42.23 -20.12
CA SER A 47 -10.18 42.50 -21.14
C SER A 47 -8.77 42.43 -20.51
N PRO A 48 -7.73 41.99 -21.24
CA PRO A 48 -6.38 41.85 -20.70
C PRO A 48 -5.73 43.22 -20.44
N ARG A 49 -5.34 43.49 -19.18
CA ARG A 49 -4.63 44.71 -18.77
C ARG A 49 -3.26 44.85 -19.47
N THR A 50 -2.90 46.05 -19.91
CA THR A 50 -1.57 46.38 -20.47
C THR A 50 -0.43 46.19 -19.44
N PRO A 51 0.81 45.85 -19.86
CA PRO A 51 1.95 45.68 -18.96
C PRO A 51 2.30 46.97 -18.23
N SER A 52 2.67 46.88 -16.95
CA SER A 52 2.80 48.04 -16.03
C SER A 52 4.25 48.32 -15.60
N THR A 53 5.21 47.47 -15.93
CA THR A 53 6.63 47.63 -15.55
C THR A 53 7.58 47.44 -16.74
N ALA A 54 8.76 48.08 -16.69
CA ALA A 54 9.75 48.00 -17.78
C ALA A 54 10.23 46.57 -18.06
N GLY A 55 10.38 45.73 -17.01
CA GLY A 55 10.76 44.32 -17.14
C GLY A 55 9.67 43.42 -17.73
N GLU A 56 8.39 43.73 -17.48
CA GLU A 56 7.27 43.04 -18.15
C GLU A 56 7.22 43.36 -19.65
N PHE A 57 7.61 44.57 -20.04
CA PHE A 57 7.66 44.97 -21.45
C PHE A 57 8.74 44.20 -22.22
N GLU A 58 9.95 44.10 -21.65
CA GLU A 58 11.09 43.38 -22.25
C GLU A 58 10.85 41.86 -22.36
N LEU A 59 10.18 41.26 -21.36
CA LEU A 59 9.80 39.84 -21.40
C LEU A 59 8.74 39.56 -22.49
N VAL A 60 7.75 40.44 -22.61
CA VAL A 60 6.67 40.31 -23.60
C VAL A 60 7.16 40.58 -25.02
N GLU A 61 8.22 41.37 -25.20
CA GLU A 61 8.94 41.50 -26.48
C GLU A 61 9.74 40.23 -26.83
N ARG A 62 10.42 39.62 -25.85
CA ARG A 62 11.14 38.34 -26.05
C ARG A 62 10.21 37.15 -26.28
N MET A 63 8.97 37.20 -25.78
CA MET A 63 8.00 36.11 -25.82
C MET A 63 6.58 36.61 -26.22
N PRO A 64 6.32 36.90 -27.51
CA PRO A 64 5.08 37.55 -27.96
C PRO A 64 3.81 36.71 -27.70
N GLY A 65 3.91 35.38 -27.72
CA GLY A 65 2.82 34.44 -27.45
C GLY A 65 2.26 34.45 -26.01
N LEU A 66 2.93 35.10 -25.05
CA LEU A 66 2.50 35.15 -23.64
C LEU A 66 1.15 35.86 -23.45
N ARG A 67 0.71 36.65 -24.44
CA ARG A 67 -0.58 37.36 -24.41
C ARG A 67 -1.76 36.47 -24.77
N HIS A 68 -1.53 35.27 -25.31
CA HIS A 68 -2.63 34.40 -25.73
C HIS A 68 -3.35 33.78 -24.52
N PRO A 69 -4.70 33.89 -24.45
CA PRO A 69 -5.47 33.35 -23.33
C PRO A 69 -5.31 31.85 -23.09
N SER A 70 -5.05 31.07 -24.15
CA SER A 70 -4.79 29.63 -24.06
C SER A 70 -3.44 29.32 -23.41
N VAL A 71 -2.40 30.06 -23.81
CA VAL A 71 -1.04 29.94 -23.27
C VAL A 71 -1.02 30.34 -21.79
N LEU A 72 -1.66 31.45 -21.43
CA LEU A 72 -1.80 31.89 -20.04
C LEU A 72 -2.52 30.86 -19.16
N ARG A 73 -3.56 30.20 -19.69
CA ARG A 73 -4.31 29.17 -18.95
C ARG A 73 -3.47 27.91 -18.71
N ALA A 74 -2.72 27.48 -19.71
CA ALA A 74 -1.80 26.35 -19.58
C ALA A 74 -0.67 26.65 -18.58
N MET A 75 -0.08 27.85 -18.67
CA MET A 75 0.96 28.33 -17.75
C MET A 75 0.45 28.48 -16.32
N THR A 76 -0.77 28.99 -16.13
CA THR A 76 -1.42 29.08 -14.81
C THR A 76 -1.58 27.71 -14.15
N ARG A 77 -1.96 26.68 -14.92
CA ARG A 77 -2.10 25.32 -14.40
C ARG A 77 -0.76 24.71 -14.00
N ALA A 78 0.32 25.04 -14.70
CA ALA A 78 1.67 24.51 -14.45
C ALA A 78 2.35 25.06 -13.17
N VAL A 79 1.74 26.07 -12.53
CA VAL A 79 2.31 26.86 -11.41
C VAL A 79 1.38 26.84 -10.18
N ALA A 80 0.31 26.03 -10.20
CA ALA A 80 -0.66 26.00 -9.11
C ALA A 80 -0.03 25.57 -7.77
N ASP A 81 0.92 24.64 -7.80
CA ASP A 81 1.74 24.17 -6.69
C ASP A 81 2.58 25.28 -6.05
N VAL A 82 3.21 26.13 -6.87
CA VAL A 82 3.98 27.30 -6.42
C VAL A 82 3.10 28.29 -5.68
N SER A 83 1.88 28.52 -6.17
CA SER A 83 0.93 29.44 -5.52
C SER A 83 0.47 28.93 -4.15
N ALA A 84 0.28 27.62 -3.99
CA ALA A 84 -0.08 26.99 -2.73
C ALA A 84 1.09 27.02 -1.73
N ALA A 85 2.32 26.71 -2.19
CA ALA A 85 3.52 26.75 -1.36
C ALA A 85 3.85 28.18 -0.89
N ARG A 86 3.58 29.20 -1.72
CA ARG A 86 3.70 30.62 -1.34
C ARG A 86 2.81 30.98 -0.14
N SER A 87 1.56 30.52 -0.12
CA SER A 87 0.63 30.76 0.98
C SER A 87 1.09 30.09 2.28
N ALA A 88 1.68 28.89 2.20
CA ALA A 88 2.22 28.20 3.36
C ALA A 88 3.45 28.92 3.96
N LEU A 89 4.34 29.45 3.13
CA LEU A 89 5.53 30.18 3.61
C LEU A 89 5.24 31.54 4.22
N GLN A 90 4.15 32.21 3.82
CA GLN A 90 3.72 33.43 4.50
C GLN A 90 3.39 33.21 5.98
N VAL A 91 3.04 31.97 6.36
CA VAL A 91 2.78 31.57 7.75
C VAL A 91 4.07 31.25 8.51
N LEU A 92 5.12 30.78 7.81
CA LEU A 92 6.38 30.32 8.41
C LEU A 92 7.38 31.47 8.74
N GLY A 93 7.22 32.64 8.14
CA GLY A 93 8.02 33.84 8.47
C GLY A 93 9.20 34.10 7.53
N PRO A 94 10.09 35.06 7.87
CA PRO A 94 11.26 35.38 7.06
C PRO A 94 12.35 34.30 7.16
N ARG A 95 13.18 34.19 6.11
CA ARG A 95 14.32 33.27 6.08
C ARG A 95 15.30 33.61 7.22
N PRO A 96 15.78 32.62 7.99
CA PRO A 96 16.79 32.82 9.01
C PRO A 96 18.10 33.38 8.45
N ASP A 97 18.89 34.06 9.29
CA ASP A 97 20.23 34.51 8.92
C ASP A 97 21.21 33.34 8.86
N HIS A 98 22.15 33.37 7.91
CA HIS A 98 23.13 32.31 7.67
C HIS A 98 24.01 32.04 8.91
N GLU A 99 24.37 33.08 9.67
CA GLU A 99 25.14 32.93 10.92
C GLU A 99 24.36 32.14 11.99
N LEU A 100 23.04 32.35 12.06
CA LEU A 100 22.14 31.64 12.97
C LEU A 100 21.91 30.18 12.55
N VAL A 101 21.83 29.92 11.24
CA VAL A 101 21.71 28.57 10.70
C VAL A 101 22.98 27.77 10.95
N ASP A 102 24.16 28.34 10.67
CA ASP A 102 25.43 27.65 10.86
C ASP A 102 25.70 27.31 12.32
N SER A 103 25.44 28.26 13.22
CA SER A 103 25.56 28.03 14.66
C SER A 103 24.55 26.97 15.14
N SER A 104 23.31 26.98 14.65
CA SER A 104 22.31 25.96 14.95
C SER A 104 22.69 24.57 14.41
N ARG A 105 23.22 24.48 13.19
CA ARG A 105 23.71 23.22 12.58
C ARG A 105 24.89 22.65 13.36
N ALA A 106 25.82 23.50 13.80
CA ALA A 106 26.96 23.08 14.61
C ALA A 106 26.51 22.53 15.98
N ILE A 107 25.52 23.16 16.62
CA ILE A 107 24.95 22.69 17.90
C ILE A 107 24.22 21.35 17.73
N VAL A 108 23.41 21.20 16.67
CA VAL A 108 22.71 19.94 16.37
C VAL A 108 23.69 18.82 16.05
N ALA A 109 24.70 19.08 15.22
CA ALA A 109 25.72 18.09 14.87
C ALA A 109 26.57 17.67 16.07
N ALA A 110 26.90 18.61 16.98
CA ALA A 110 27.59 18.28 18.22
C ALA A 110 26.73 17.42 19.15
N ALA A 111 25.43 17.70 19.24
CA ALA A 111 24.49 16.91 20.04
C ALA A 111 24.28 15.49 19.49
N ASP A 112 24.22 15.34 18.16
CA ASP A 112 24.08 14.04 17.51
C ASP A 112 25.38 13.20 17.59
N ALA A 113 26.54 13.85 17.70
CA ALA A 113 27.84 13.19 17.89
C ALA A 113 28.13 12.78 19.35
N GLU A 114 27.61 13.52 20.34
CA GLU A 114 27.83 13.27 21.79
C GLU A 114 26.82 12.30 22.43
N ALA A 115 26.43 11.22 21.75
CA ALA A 115 25.64 10.13 22.35
C ALA A 115 26.35 9.38 23.52
N GLY A 116 27.57 9.82 23.90
CA GLY A 116 28.44 9.22 24.91
C GLY A 116 29.17 10.24 25.80
N GLY A 117 28.47 11.25 26.34
CA GLY A 117 28.85 11.89 27.61
C GLY A 117 29.65 13.20 27.54
N SER A 118 29.04 14.22 28.16
CA SER A 118 29.66 15.38 28.83
C SER A 118 29.58 16.78 28.19
N ARG A 119 28.44 17.19 27.62
CA ARG A 119 27.81 18.52 27.90
C ARG A 119 26.33 18.53 27.49
N ARG A 120 25.39 18.43 28.45
CA ARG A 120 23.94 18.52 28.14
C ARG A 120 23.57 19.95 27.78
N VAL A 121 23.38 20.23 26.49
CA VAL A 121 22.64 21.41 26.02
C VAL A 121 21.19 21.27 26.54
N PRO A 122 20.56 22.33 27.08
CA PRO A 122 19.16 22.27 27.50
C PRO A 122 18.27 21.81 26.35
N GLU A 123 17.35 20.87 26.59
CA GLU A 123 16.48 20.31 25.54
C GLU A 123 15.71 21.40 24.77
N GLY A 124 15.29 22.47 25.47
CA GLY A 124 14.60 23.61 24.83
C GLY A 124 15.47 24.40 23.84
N ASP A 125 16.78 24.52 24.08
CA ASP A 125 17.69 25.24 23.19
C ASP A 125 18.03 24.39 21.95
N LEU A 126 18.10 23.07 22.11
CA LEU A 126 18.29 22.12 21.01
C LEU A 126 17.07 22.07 20.09
N GLU A 127 15.86 22.09 20.65
CA GLU A 127 14.62 22.16 19.88
C GLU A 127 14.51 23.46 19.08
N ALA A 128 14.91 24.60 19.65
CA ALA A 128 14.98 25.88 18.95
C ALA A 128 15.99 25.83 17.79
N CYS A 129 17.18 25.27 18.00
CA CYS A 129 18.18 25.09 16.94
C CYS A 129 17.67 24.19 15.81
N ARG A 130 17.01 23.07 16.15
CA ARG A 130 16.38 22.18 15.16
C ARG A 130 15.25 22.87 14.39
N ALA A 131 14.50 23.76 15.03
CA ALA A 131 13.47 24.55 14.35
C ALA A 131 14.08 25.53 13.33
N VAL A 132 15.19 26.20 13.65
CA VAL A 132 15.91 27.09 12.73
C VAL A 132 16.43 26.32 11.50
N VAL A 133 17.02 25.13 11.71
CA VAL A 133 17.52 24.29 10.60
C VAL A 133 16.37 23.83 9.71
N ARG A 134 15.26 23.35 10.28
CA ARG A 134 14.06 22.96 9.51
C ARG A 134 13.48 24.12 8.71
N LEU A 135 13.45 25.32 9.28
CA LEU A 135 12.92 26.50 8.58
C LEU A 135 13.80 26.83 7.37
N GLU A 136 15.12 26.78 7.49
CA GLU A 136 16.03 26.98 6.35
C GLU A 136 15.83 25.91 5.25
N GLU A 137 15.72 24.63 5.64
CA GLU A 137 15.44 23.55 4.68
C GLU A 137 14.12 23.75 3.92
N THR A 138 13.08 24.27 4.59
CA THR A 138 11.82 24.60 3.91
C THR A 138 11.96 25.77 2.94
N HIS A 139 12.83 26.74 3.23
CA HIS A 139 13.13 27.85 2.31
C HIS A 139 13.94 27.37 1.10
N ASP A 140 14.93 26.51 1.29
CA ASP A 140 15.71 25.91 0.20
C ASP A 140 14.84 25.05 -0.73
N ALA A 141 13.95 24.24 -0.15
CA ALA A 141 13.00 23.43 -0.92
C ALA A 141 12.05 24.28 -1.79
N TYR A 142 11.63 25.44 -1.27
CA TYR A 142 10.81 26.36 -2.04
C TYR A 142 11.58 27.08 -3.14
N GLU A 143 12.83 27.45 -2.90
CA GLU A 143 13.69 28.04 -3.94
C GLU A 143 13.92 27.07 -5.11
N ALA A 144 14.14 25.78 -4.82
CA ALA A 144 14.20 24.73 -5.84
C ALA A 144 12.88 24.61 -6.63
N LEU A 145 11.75 24.69 -5.94
CA LEU A 145 10.42 24.66 -6.55
C LEU A 145 10.17 25.87 -7.48
N LEU A 146 10.68 27.06 -7.13
CA LEU A 146 10.60 28.24 -8.01
C LEU A 146 11.44 28.07 -9.29
N GLN A 147 12.65 27.49 -9.18
CA GLN A 147 13.50 27.20 -10.33
C GLN A 147 12.87 26.16 -11.26
N GLU A 148 12.30 25.09 -10.70
CA GLU A 148 11.60 24.07 -11.48
C GLU A 148 10.38 24.64 -12.20
N ALA A 149 9.58 25.45 -11.51
CA ALA A 149 8.40 26.07 -12.07
C ALA A 149 8.72 27.00 -13.26
N GLU A 150 9.79 27.80 -13.16
CA GLU A 150 10.26 28.64 -14.27
C GLU A 150 10.62 27.77 -15.50
N GLY A 151 11.34 26.67 -15.31
CA GLY A 151 11.69 25.75 -16.40
C GLY A 151 10.46 25.07 -17.04
N ARG A 152 9.47 24.69 -16.23
CA ARG A 152 8.19 24.13 -16.74
C ARG A 152 7.41 25.16 -17.54
N LEU A 153 7.39 26.42 -17.11
CA LEU A 153 6.75 27.51 -17.84
C LEU A 153 7.38 27.74 -19.21
N GLU A 154 8.71 27.72 -19.31
CA GLU A 154 9.40 27.81 -20.60
C GLU A 154 9.05 26.65 -21.54
N ALA A 155 8.96 25.42 -21.02
CA ALA A 155 8.60 24.25 -21.80
C ALA A 155 7.17 24.34 -22.36
N VAL A 156 6.21 24.76 -21.52
CA VAL A 156 4.81 24.99 -21.93
C VAL A 156 4.72 26.08 -22.99
N TYR A 157 5.50 27.16 -22.85
CA TYR A 157 5.53 28.23 -23.85
C TYR A 157 6.08 27.75 -25.20
N ARG A 158 7.20 27.00 -25.19
CA ARG A 158 7.81 26.45 -26.42
C ARG A 158 6.86 25.51 -27.15
N SER A 159 6.24 24.58 -26.42
CA SER A 159 5.27 23.63 -26.98
C SER A 159 4.03 24.33 -27.56
N ALA A 160 3.58 25.44 -26.97
CA ALA A 160 2.44 26.20 -27.49
C ALA A 160 2.76 27.06 -28.73
N MET A 161 4.03 27.40 -28.95
CA MET A 161 4.49 28.21 -30.08
C MET A 161 4.96 27.36 -31.27
N GLU A 162 5.42 26.12 -31.05
CA GLU A 162 5.76 25.15 -32.10
C GLU A 162 4.51 24.55 -32.80
N GLY A 163 3.30 24.83 -32.29
CA GLY A 163 2.03 24.25 -32.75
C GLY A 163 1.04 25.21 -33.42
N LYS A 164 1.46 25.97 -34.45
CA LYS A 164 0.57 26.69 -35.40
C LYS A 164 1.23 26.62 -36.80
N ASP A 165 0.61 26.11 -37.86
CA ASP A 165 -0.68 26.52 -38.42
C ASP A 165 -1.48 25.36 -39.07
N LEU A 166 -2.80 25.45 -38.97
CA LEU A 166 -3.80 24.71 -39.75
C LEU A 166 -3.96 25.38 -41.13
N GLU A 167 -3.26 24.90 -42.15
CA GLU A 167 -3.71 24.91 -43.55
C GLU A 167 -3.16 23.63 -44.24
N GLU A 168 -4.04 22.78 -44.76
CA GLU A 168 -3.68 21.58 -45.56
C GLU A 168 -2.80 21.99 -46.76
N PRO A 169 -1.76 21.21 -47.17
CA PRO A 169 -2.04 20.01 -47.99
C PRO A 169 -1.01 18.85 -47.91
N ASP A 170 -1.54 17.67 -48.27
CA ASP A 170 -0.92 16.60 -49.05
C ASP A 170 0.30 15.81 -48.49
N GLY A 171 0.04 14.56 -48.14
CA GLY A 171 0.91 13.42 -48.44
C GLY A 171 2.23 13.27 -47.67
N ARG A 172 2.23 12.25 -46.79
CA ARG A 172 3.36 11.53 -46.17
C ARG A 172 3.83 12.08 -44.82
N ASP A 173 3.36 11.45 -43.75
CA ASP A 173 4.18 10.48 -42.98
C ASP A 173 3.32 9.85 -41.87
N GLU A 174 2.78 8.66 -42.17
CA GLU A 174 2.08 7.79 -41.24
C GLU A 174 3.09 7.09 -40.32
N SER A 175 3.46 7.70 -39.19
CA SER A 175 4.09 6.94 -38.10
C SER A 175 3.97 7.56 -36.70
N ALA A 176 3.53 8.82 -36.57
CA ALA A 176 3.45 9.49 -35.26
C ALA A 176 2.03 9.98 -34.86
N ALA A 177 1.06 9.93 -35.77
CA ALA A 177 -0.31 10.44 -35.53
C ALA A 177 -1.29 9.43 -34.91
N ALA A 178 -0.93 8.15 -34.78
CA ALA A 178 -1.83 7.13 -34.25
C ALA A 178 -2.10 7.24 -32.74
N ALA A 179 -1.21 7.87 -31.97
CA ALA A 179 -1.35 7.99 -30.51
C ALA A 179 -2.30 9.11 -30.06
N ALA A 180 -2.48 10.16 -30.86
CA ALA A 180 -3.34 11.30 -30.49
C ALA A 180 -4.83 11.08 -30.83
N GLY A 181 -5.13 10.22 -31.80
CA GLY A 181 -6.50 9.86 -32.17
C GLY A 181 -7.19 8.95 -31.15
N ASP A 182 -6.44 8.02 -30.56
CA ASP A 182 -6.97 7.09 -29.55
C ASP A 182 -7.25 7.78 -28.21
N ASP A 183 -6.39 8.71 -27.77
CA ASP A 183 -6.59 9.43 -26.51
C ASP A 183 -7.90 10.26 -26.54
N ALA A 184 -8.21 10.88 -27.68
CA ALA A 184 -9.45 11.64 -27.87
C ALA A 184 -10.70 10.73 -27.90
N ALA A 185 -10.62 9.59 -28.57
CA ALA A 185 -11.73 8.62 -28.65
C ALA A 185 -12.02 7.97 -27.29
N VAL A 186 -10.97 7.65 -26.52
CA VAL A 186 -11.10 7.10 -25.16
C VAL A 186 -11.67 8.16 -24.21
N GLN A 187 -11.26 9.43 -24.35
CA GLN A 187 -11.85 10.52 -23.58
C GLN A 187 -13.32 10.73 -23.92
N GLU A 188 -13.71 10.61 -25.19
CA GLU A 188 -15.10 10.69 -25.61
C GLU A 188 -15.94 9.54 -25.03
N GLU A 189 -15.41 8.31 -24.99
CA GLU A 189 -16.06 7.16 -24.36
C GLU A 189 -16.25 7.34 -22.84
N VAL A 190 -15.21 7.82 -22.15
CA VAL A 190 -15.28 8.18 -20.72
C VAL A 190 -16.32 9.28 -20.48
N ILE A 191 -16.33 10.32 -21.30
CA ILE A 191 -17.28 11.45 -21.20
C ILE A 191 -18.70 10.98 -21.51
N ALA A 192 -18.89 10.11 -22.51
CA ALA A 192 -20.19 9.56 -22.86
C ALA A 192 -20.79 8.75 -21.70
N VAL A 193 -19.96 7.98 -20.99
CA VAL A 193 -20.39 7.21 -19.83
C VAL A 193 -20.69 8.10 -18.63
N LEU A 194 -19.88 9.12 -18.38
CA LEU A 194 -20.16 10.12 -17.34
C LEU A 194 -21.49 10.82 -17.62
N ARG A 195 -21.77 11.18 -18.88
CA ARG A 195 -23.07 11.74 -19.28
C ARG A 195 -24.21 10.74 -19.10
N GLN A 196 -24.01 9.47 -19.44
CA GLN A 196 -25.00 8.42 -19.23
C GLN A 196 -25.35 8.22 -17.75
N ALA A 197 -24.35 8.30 -16.87
CA ALA A 197 -24.53 8.26 -15.43
C ALA A 197 -25.28 9.50 -14.91
N GLU A 198 -24.96 10.69 -15.43
CA GLU A 198 -25.68 11.95 -15.11
C GLU A 198 -27.13 11.94 -15.61
N GLU A 199 -27.42 11.27 -16.73
CA GLU A 199 -28.78 11.08 -17.28
C GLU A 199 -29.64 10.09 -16.46
N GLY A 200 -29.12 9.50 -15.39
CA GLY A 200 -29.87 8.61 -14.50
C GLY A 200 -30.04 7.19 -15.04
N LYS A 201 -29.28 6.78 -16.07
CA LYS A 201 -29.24 5.39 -16.51
C LYS A 201 -28.35 4.58 -15.55
N PRO A 202 -28.78 3.39 -15.10
CA PRO A 202 -27.99 2.58 -14.18
C PRO A 202 -26.75 2.03 -14.91
N VAL A 203 -25.58 2.58 -14.62
CA VAL A 203 -24.30 2.01 -15.05
C VAL A 203 -23.76 1.16 -13.91
N GLU A 204 -24.07 -0.14 -13.93
CA GLU A 204 -23.66 -1.07 -12.88
C GLU A 204 -22.23 -1.60 -13.08
N SER A 205 -21.78 -1.71 -14.33
CA SER A 205 -20.44 -2.19 -14.64
C SER A 205 -19.79 -1.33 -15.71
N PHE A 206 -18.53 -1.01 -15.51
CA PHE A 206 -17.77 -0.20 -16.42
C PHE A 206 -16.37 -0.78 -16.63
N ARG A 207 -16.03 -1.06 -17.88
CA ARG A 207 -14.80 -1.75 -18.26
C ARG A 207 -14.07 -0.95 -19.34
N LEU A 208 -12.94 -0.36 -18.97
CA LEU A 208 -12.02 0.38 -19.83
C LEU A 208 -10.66 -0.31 -19.83
N VAL A 209 -10.64 -1.58 -20.20
CA VAL A 209 -9.40 -2.37 -20.27
C VAL A 209 -8.64 -2.02 -21.54
N ASP A 210 -7.32 -1.84 -21.44
CA ASP A 210 -6.42 -1.65 -22.59
C ASP A 210 -6.74 -0.40 -23.43
N ARG A 211 -6.96 0.73 -22.75
CA ARG A 211 -7.33 2.02 -23.36
C ARG A 211 -6.26 3.10 -23.21
N GLN A 212 -5.05 2.72 -22.80
CA GLN A 212 -3.91 3.61 -22.61
C GLN A 212 -4.19 4.82 -21.69
N LEU A 213 -5.18 4.72 -20.80
CA LEU A 213 -5.60 5.82 -19.93
C LEU A 213 -4.47 6.23 -18.98
N ARG A 214 -4.14 7.52 -18.95
CA ARG A 214 -3.15 8.08 -18.02
C ARG A 214 -3.75 8.56 -16.71
N HIS A 215 -4.99 9.04 -16.76
CA HIS A 215 -5.69 9.59 -15.60
C HIS A 215 -7.15 9.16 -15.57
N LEU A 216 -7.67 8.91 -14.37
CA LEU A 216 -9.08 8.72 -14.12
C LEU A 216 -9.70 10.05 -13.64
N PRO A 217 -10.72 10.61 -14.30
CA PRO A 217 -11.33 11.87 -13.88
C PRO A 217 -12.08 11.73 -12.55
N GLU A 218 -12.04 12.77 -11.72
CA GLU A 218 -12.72 12.79 -10.40
C GLU A 218 -14.24 12.58 -10.51
N ALA A 219 -14.84 12.90 -11.66
CA ALA A 219 -16.26 12.70 -11.90
C ALA A 219 -16.70 11.23 -11.77
N PHE A 220 -15.78 10.26 -11.90
CA PHE A 220 -16.09 8.84 -11.66
C PHE A 220 -16.64 8.59 -10.26
N GLY A 221 -16.18 9.33 -9.26
CA GLY A 221 -16.67 9.21 -7.89
C GLY A 221 -18.14 9.56 -7.68
N ARG A 222 -18.80 10.15 -8.69
CA ARG A 222 -20.22 10.53 -8.62
C ARG A 222 -21.17 9.44 -9.13
N ILE A 223 -20.65 8.37 -9.73
CA ILE A 223 -21.45 7.29 -10.31
C ILE A 223 -21.90 6.33 -9.21
N GLN A 224 -22.92 6.72 -8.44
CA GLN A 224 -23.34 5.94 -7.26
C GLN A 224 -23.82 4.52 -7.57
N GLY A 225 -24.31 4.26 -8.79
CA GLY A 225 -24.80 2.93 -9.19
C GLY A 225 -23.71 1.91 -9.57
N LEU A 226 -22.43 2.31 -9.56
CA LEU A 226 -21.36 1.47 -10.08
C LEU A 226 -20.98 0.35 -9.11
N ARG A 227 -21.06 -0.90 -9.59
CA ARG A 227 -20.69 -2.12 -8.86
C ARG A 227 -19.35 -2.69 -9.31
N VAL A 228 -19.04 -2.58 -10.61
CA VAL A 228 -17.80 -3.13 -11.18
C VAL A 228 -17.07 -2.04 -11.94
N LEU A 229 -15.84 -1.74 -11.55
CA LEU A 229 -14.94 -0.86 -12.27
C LEU A 229 -13.68 -1.62 -12.65
N ASP A 230 -13.49 -1.84 -13.96
CA ASP A 230 -12.28 -2.44 -14.51
C ASP A 230 -11.56 -1.44 -15.40
N VAL A 231 -10.42 -0.96 -14.93
CA VAL A 231 -9.52 -0.06 -15.67
C VAL A 231 -8.12 -0.68 -15.76
N SER A 232 -8.07 -2.02 -15.81
CA SER A 232 -6.82 -2.75 -15.94
C SER A 232 -6.13 -2.53 -17.30
N ARG A 233 -4.81 -2.78 -17.37
CA ARG A 233 -3.99 -2.62 -18.59
C ARG A 233 -4.03 -1.20 -19.15
N ASN A 234 -3.88 -0.20 -18.29
CA ASN A 234 -3.76 1.19 -18.70
C ASN A 234 -2.42 1.78 -18.24
N GLN A 235 -2.29 3.11 -18.26
CA GLN A 235 -1.10 3.85 -17.84
C GLN A 235 -1.40 4.75 -16.63
N LEU A 236 -2.35 4.34 -15.78
CA LEU A 236 -2.78 5.15 -14.64
C LEU A 236 -1.63 5.26 -13.62
N GLU A 237 -1.25 6.49 -13.28
CA GLU A 237 -0.24 6.76 -12.25
C GLU A 237 -0.86 7.01 -10.86
N VAL A 238 -2.08 7.56 -10.84
CA VAL A 238 -2.81 7.93 -9.63
C VAL A 238 -4.30 7.61 -9.80
N ILE A 239 -4.93 7.16 -8.70
CA ILE A 239 -6.39 7.06 -8.58
C ILE A 239 -6.89 8.24 -7.75
N PRO A 240 -7.89 9.00 -8.23
CA PRO A 240 -8.39 10.16 -7.52
C PRO A 240 -9.09 9.77 -6.21
N ASP A 241 -9.04 10.65 -5.21
CA ASP A 241 -9.73 10.45 -3.93
C ASP A 241 -11.25 10.29 -4.08
N ALA A 242 -11.80 10.81 -5.18
CA ALA A 242 -13.20 10.66 -5.51
C ALA A 242 -13.64 9.19 -5.65
N ILE A 243 -12.71 8.23 -5.83
CA ILE A 243 -13.05 6.79 -5.86
C ILE A 243 -13.82 6.36 -4.61
N GLY A 244 -13.55 6.97 -3.45
CA GLY A 244 -14.24 6.66 -2.20
C GLY A 244 -15.72 7.06 -2.17
N GLY A 245 -16.23 7.80 -3.17
CA GLY A 245 -17.66 8.11 -3.32
C GLY A 245 -18.49 7.00 -3.99
N LEU A 246 -17.85 5.91 -4.43
CA LEU A 246 -18.52 4.77 -5.06
C LEU A 246 -19.08 3.79 -4.02
N ASP A 247 -20.15 4.19 -3.34
CA ASP A 247 -20.71 3.48 -2.19
C ASP A 247 -21.15 2.03 -2.50
N HIS A 248 -21.51 1.71 -3.74
CA HIS A 248 -22.00 0.39 -4.17
C HIS A 248 -20.96 -0.46 -4.90
N LEU A 249 -19.68 -0.03 -4.93
CA LEU A 249 -18.64 -0.75 -5.66
C LEU A 249 -18.33 -2.10 -4.99
N GLU A 250 -18.46 -3.18 -5.74
CA GLU A 250 -18.18 -4.55 -5.33
C GLU A 250 -16.86 -5.06 -5.92
N GLU A 251 -16.48 -4.64 -7.13
CA GLU A 251 -15.25 -5.06 -7.79
C GLU A 251 -14.47 -3.86 -8.35
N LEU A 252 -13.20 -3.74 -7.95
CA LEU A 252 -12.27 -2.74 -8.46
C LEU A 252 -11.03 -3.43 -9.02
N ARG A 253 -10.82 -3.33 -10.33
CA ARG A 253 -9.67 -3.90 -11.04
C ARG A 253 -8.82 -2.79 -11.64
N LEU A 254 -7.61 -2.68 -11.11
CA LEU A 254 -6.58 -1.69 -11.39
C LEU A 254 -5.29 -2.35 -11.87
N ALA A 255 -5.33 -3.64 -12.20
CA ALA A 255 -4.16 -4.43 -12.54
C ALA A 255 -3.41 -3.90 -13.77
N SER A 256 -2.09 -4.07 -13.83
CA SER A 256 -1.27 -3.67 -15.00
C SER A 256 -1.41 -2.17 -15.32
N ASN A 257 -1.05 -1.33 -14.36
CA ASN A 257 -0.99 0.13 -14.49
C ASN A 257 0.38 0.64 -13.98
N ALA A 258 0.53 1.95 -13.81
CA ALA A 258 1.74 2.59 -13.29
C ALA A 258 1.55 3.17 -11.88
N LEU A 259 0.58 2.67 -11.11
CA LEU A 259 0.18 3.25 -9.83
C LEU A 259 1.32 3.20 -8.81
N ILE A 260 1.62 4.35 -8.20
CA ILE A 260 2.68 4.49 -7.18
C ILE A 260 2.11 4.33 -5.77
N SER A 261 0.86 4.76 -5.57
CA SER A 261 0.10 4.61 -4.34
C SER A 261 -1.39 4.44 -4.64
N LEU A 262 -2.15 4.01 -3.63
CA LEU A 262 -3.61 4.08 -3.62
C LEU A 262 -4.04 5.21 -2.68
N PRO A 263 -5.14 5.90 -2.97
CA PRO A 263 -5.66 6.95 -2.09
C PRO A 263 -6.22 6.36 -0.79
N ASP A 264 -6.15 7.12 0.31
CA ASP A 264 -6.71 6.70 1.61
C ASP A 264 -8.24 6.51 1.55
N SER A 265 -8.90 7.20 0.62
CA SER A 265 -10.33 7.07 0.35
C SER A 265 -10.76 5.67 -0.08
N ILE A 266 -9.84 4.77 -0.49
CA ILE A 266 -10.15 3.36 -0.78
C ILE A 266 -10.86 2.68 0.40
N GLY A 267 -10.52 3.06 1.64
CA GLY A 267 -11.14 2.53 2.85
C GLY A 267 -12.60 2.91 3.05
N LEU A 268 -13.16 3.79 2.21
CA LEU A 268 -14.58 4.14 2.20
C LEU A 268 -15.44 3.17 1.38
N LEU A 269 -14.81 2.30 0.59
CA LEU A 269 -15.49 1.31 -0.24
C LEU A 269 -15.94 0.10 0.60
N LEU A 270 -16.98 0.29 1.41
CA LEU A 270 -17.43 -0.70 2.39
C LEU A 270 -18.04 -1.96 1.76
N ASN A 271 -18.53 -1.87 0.52
CA ASN A 271 -19.11 -2.99 -0.23
C ASN A 271 -18.09 -3.71 -1.14
N LEU A 272 -16.82 -3.27 -1.14
CA LEU A 272 -15.81 -3.84 -2.02
C LEU A 272 -15.50 -5.29 -1.64
N ARG A 273 -15.65 -6.20 -2.59
CA ARG A 273 -15.45 -7.64 -2.45
C ARG A 273 -14.17 -8.11 -3.14
N ILE A 274 -13.84 -7.50 -4.28
CA ILE A 274 -12.65 -7.83 -5.07
C ILE A 274 -11.86 -6.56 -5.33
N LEU A 275 -10.60 -6.56 -4.90
CA LEU A 275 -9.63 -5.52 -5.22
C LEU A 275 -8.42 -6.15 -5.90
N ASN A 276 -8.20 -5.80 -7.16
CA ASN A 276 -7.01 -6.19 -7.88
C ASN A 276 -6.17 -4.95 -8.22
N VAL A 277 -4.99 -4.86 -7.61
CA VAL A 277 -3.98 -3.81 -7.84
C VAL A 277 -2.64 -4.42 -8.29
N GLY A 278 -2.67 -5.66 -8.79
CA GLY A 278 -1.49 -6.38 -9.21
C GLY A 278 -0.76 -5.74 -10.39
N SER A 279 0.54 -6.00 -10.54
CA SER A 279 1.36 -5.43 -11.63
C SER A 279 1.31 -3.89 -11.69
N ASN A 280 1.68 -3.26 -10.59
CA ASN A 280 1.78 -1.81 -10.44
C ASN A 280 3.15 -1.44 -9.84
N ARG A 281 3.32 -0.18 -9.39
CA ARG A 281 4.55 0.32 -8.75
C ARG A 281 4.32 0.68 -7.28
N LEU A 282 3.34 0.04 -6.63
CA LEU A 282 2.96 0.34 -5.25
C LEU A 282 4.11 0.01 -4.30
N ARG A 283 4.48 0.98 -3.45
CA ARG A 283 5.48 0.77 -2.38
C ARG A 283 4.86 0.38 -1.05
N SER A 284 3.60 0.74 -0.85
CA SER A 284 2.79 0.40 0.32
C SER A 284 1.32 0.36 -0.09
N LEU A 285 0.52 -0.32 0.73
CA LEU A 285 -0.94 -0.18 0.72
C LEU A 285 -1.34 0.83 1.81
N PRO A 286 -2.35 1.68 1.59
CA PRO A 286 -2.83 2.60 2.62
C PRO A 286 -3.44 1.82 3.78
N ASP A 287 -3.22 2.27 5.02
CA ASP A 287 -3.75 1.58 6.21
C ASP A 287 -5.29 1.48 6.20
N SER A 288 -5.93 2.45 5.53
CA SER A 288 -7.37 2.51 5.35
C SER A 288 -7.94 1.33 4.55
N ILE A 289 -7.15 0.61 3.75
CA ILE A 289 -7.59 -0.60 3.03
C ILE A 289 -8.19 -1.65 3.99
N SER A 290 -7.71 -1.66 5.24
CA SER A 290 -8.22 -2.54 6.30
C SER A 290 -9.71 -2.29 6.57
N LYS A 291 -10.24 -1.10 6.29
CA LYS A 291 -11.66 -0.74 6.50
C LYS A 291 -12.61 -1.35 5.46
N CYS A 292 -12.10 -1.91 4.37
CA CYS A 292 -12.90 -2.62 3.37
C CYS A 292 -13.36 -4.00 3.90
N ARG A 293 -14.20 -4.02 4.94
CA ARG A 293 -14.58 -5.24 5.70
C ARG A 293 -15.27 -6.32 4.85
N SER A 294 -15.85 -5.95 3.72
CA SER A 294 -16.50 -6.87 2.78
C SER A 294 -15.52 -7.56 1.82
N LEU A 295 -14.22 -7.23 1.88
CA LEU A 295 -13.23 -7.73 0.94
C LEU A 295 -13.06 -9.24 1.08
N ILE A 296 -13.16 -9.94 -0.04
CA ILE A 296 -13.04 -11.40 -0.17
C ILE A 296 -11.74 -11.75 -0.88
N GLU A 297 -11.37 -10.96 -1.89
CA GLU A 297 -10.19 -11.19 -2.71
C GLU A 297 -9.35 -9.90 -2.81
N LEU A 298 -8.07 -10.02 -2.44
CA LEU A 298 -7.08 -8.96 -2.59
C LEU A 298 -5.89 -9.49 -3.37
N ASP A 299 -5.69 -8.95 -4.57
CA ASP A 299 -4.50 -9.17 -5.37
C ASP A 299 -3.66 -7.89 -5.39
N ALA A 300 -2.51 -7.95 -4.72
CA ALA A 300 -1.49 -6.91 -4.71
C ALA A 300 -0.12 -7.46 -5.19
N SER A 301 -0.15 -8.50 -6.02
CA SER A 301 1.04 -9.14 -6.59
C SER A 301 1.82 -8.22 -7.53
N TYR A 302 3.08 -8.55 -7.83
CA TYR A 302 3.92 -7.80 -8.78
C TYR A 302 3.94 -6.28 -8.49
N ASN A 303 4.37 -5.92 -7.28
CA ASN A 303 4.52 -4.55 -6.83
C ASN A 303 5.87 -4.39 -6.11
N GLY A 304 6.08 -3.24 -5.46
CA GLY A 304 7.25 -2.96 -4.64
C GLY A 304 6.95 -2.91 -3.15
N LEU A 305 5.93 -3.65 -2.66
CA LEU A 305 5.47 -3.57 -1.28
C LEU A 305 6.57 -4.02 -0.32
N ALA A 306 6.94 -3.16 0.62
CA ALA A 306 7.89 -3.47 1.69
C ALA A 306 7.22 -4.08 2.94
N TYR A 307 5.96 -3.72 3.17
CA TYR A 307 5.15 -4.20 4.29
C TYR A 307 3.66 -4.22 3.91
N LEU A 308 2.89 -5.00 4.66
CA LEU A 308 1.42 -4.92 4.66
C LEU A 308 0.96 -4.09 5.87
N PRO A 309 -0.21 -3.41 5.79
CA PRO A 309 -0.78 -2.68 6.91
C PRO A 309 -0.87 -3.53 8.17
N THR A 310 -0.48 -2.97 9.32
CA THR A 310 -0.36 -3.71 10.59
C THR A 310 -1.69 -4.29 11.06
N ASN A 311 -2.82 -3.65 10.72
CA ASN A 311 -4.16 -4.05 11.13
C ASN A 311 -4.94 -4.84 10.07
N ILE A 312 -4.31 -5.22 8.95
CA ILE A 312 -4.99 -5.85 7.81
C ILE A 312 -5.85 -7.06 8.24
N GLY A 313 -5.34 -7.90 9.14
CA GLY A 313 -6.03 -9.12 9.53
C GLY A 313 -7.05 -8.98 10.65
N TYR A 314 -7.06 -7.87 11.40
CA TYR A 314 -8.09 -7.62 12.42
C TYR A 314 -9.42 -7.17 11.81
N GLU A 315 -9.36 -6.44 10.70
CA GLU A 315 -10.54 -5.84 10.08
C GLU A 315 -11.03 -6.62 8.85
N LEU A 316 -10.13 -7.17 8.03
CA LEU A 316 -10.49 -7.94 6.83
C LEU A 316 -10.82 -9.41 7.16
N VAL A 317 -11.76 -9.61 8.07
CA VAL A 317 -12.15 -10.94 8.58
C VAL A 317 -12.81 -11.85 7.53
N ASN A 318 -13.32 -11.27 6.44
CA ASN A 318 -13.97 -11.99 5.35
C ASN A 318 -13.01 -12.35 4.20
N LEU A 319 -11.75 -11.89 4.26
CA LEU A 319 -10.80 -12.12 3.18
C LEU A 319 -10.51 -13.62 3.05
N ARG A 320 -10.66 -14.15 1.84
CA ARG A 320 -10.46 -15.55 1.49
C ARG A 320 -9.21 -15.78 0.67
N LYS A 321 -8.85 -14.83 -0.19
CA LYS A 321 -7.69 -14.96 -1.08
C LYS A 321 -6.82 -13.71 -0.97
N LEU A 322 -5.56 -13.92 -0.66
CA LEU A 322 -4.55 -12.87 -0.58
C LEU A 322 -3.35 -13.25 -1.45
N TRP A 323 -3.15 -12.48 -2.52
CA TRP A 323 -1.97 -12.59 -3.37
C TRP A 323 -1.08 -11.38 -3.16
N VAL A 324 0.12 -11.62 -2.63
CA VAL A 324 1.16 -10.61 -2.38
C VAL A 324 2.52 -11.06 -2.91
N HIS A 325 2.53 -12.03 -3.80
CA HIS A 325 3.74 -12.56 -4.41
C HIS A 325 4.44 -11.53 -5.31
N MET A 326 5.73 -11.72 -5.58
CA MET A 326 6.56 -10.81 -6.38
C MET A 326 6.56 -9.39 -5.80
N ASN A 327 6.89 -9.27 -4.51
CA ASN A 327 7.02 -8.02 -3.77
C ASN A 327 8.35 -8.03 -2.96
N LYS A 328 8.51 -7.10 -2.01
CA LYS A 328 9.70 -6.97 -1.15
C LYS A 328 9.35 -7.13 0.33
N LEU A 329 8.35 -7.95 0.64
CA LEU A 329 7.89 -8.14 2.02
C LEU A 329 8.95 -8.87 2.82
N ARG A 330 9.41 -8.26 3.92
CA ARG A 330 10.35 -8.89 4.87
C ARG A 330 9.68 -9.71 5.97
N SER A 331 8.44 -9.36 6.28
CA SER A 331 7.61 -10.07 7.24
C SER A 331 6.15 -9.88 6.90
N LEU A 332 5.33 -10.84 7.36
CA LEU A 332 3.89 -10.69 7.41
C LEU A 332 3.51 -10.09 8.78
N PRO A 333 2.54 -9.15 8.84
CA PRO A 333 2.09 -8.59 10.12
C PRO A 333 1.46 -9.69 10.97
N SER A 334 1.61 -9.63 12.29
CA SER A 334 1.04 -10.62 13.22
C SER A 334 -0.48 -10.69 13.14
N SER A 335 -1.14 -9.60 12.74
CA SER A 335 -2.60 -9.56 12.55
C SER A 335 -3.09 -10.51 11.46
N ILE A 336 -2.24 -10.90 10.49
CA ILE A 336 -2.63 -11.85 9.43
C ILE A 336 -3.19 -13.15 10.03
N CYS A 337 -2.70 -13.56 11.20
CA CYS A 337 -3.13 -14.76 11.91
C CYS A 337 -4.59 -14.70 12.40
N GLU A 338 -5.23 -13.53 12.40
CA GLU A 338 -6.63 -13.37 12.79
C GLU A 338 -7.60 -13.49 11.60
N MET A 339 -7.09 -13.63 10.36
CA MET A 339 -7.89 -13.82 9.15
C MET A 339 -8.45 -15.24 9.04
N ARG A 340 -9.44 -15.57 9.88
CA ARG A 340 -9.99 -16.93 9.99
C ARG A 340 -10.67 -17.44 8.72
N SER A 341 -11.08 -16.55 7.80
CA SER A 341 -11.68 -16.91 6.52
C SER A 341 -10.64 -17.15 5.41
N LEU A 342 -9.36 -16.86 5.66
CA LEU A 342 -8.31 -16.93 4.65
C LEU A 342 -8.10 -18.38 4.23
N TYR A 343 -8.33 -18.64 2.95
CA TYR A 343 -8.27 -19.94 2.31
C TYR A 343 -7.00 -20.10 1.46
N LEU A 344 -6.59 -19.02 0.79
CA LEU A 344 -5.40 -18.97 -0.06
C LEU A 344 -4.52 -17.79 0.37
N LEU A 345 -3.26 -18.09 0.66
CA LEU A 345 -2.20 -17.11 0.85
C LEU A 345 -1.05 -17.42 -0.12
N ASP A 346 -0.81 -16.50 -1.05
CA ASP A 346 0.34 -16.57 -1.94
C ASP A 346 1.29 -15.39 -1.69
N ALA A 347 2.46 -15.70 -1.12
CA ALA A 347 3.53 -14.75 -0.84
C ALA A 347 4.87 -15.22 -1.44
N HIS A 348 4.85 -15.97 -2.55
CA HIS A 348 6.08 -16.37 -3.23
C HIS A 348 6.90 -15.19 -3.75
N PHE A 349 8.21 -15.38 -3.92
CA PHE A 349 9.12 -14.33 -4.41
C PHE A 349 8.98 -13.02 -3.62
N ASN A 350 9.26 -13.11 -2.32
CA ASN A 350 9.38 -11.99 -1.40
C ASN A 350 10.74 -12.08 -0.66
N GLU A 351 10.93 -11.26 0.36
CA GLU A 351 12.14 -11.24 1.20
C GLU A 351 11.83 -11.74 2.62
N LEU A 352 10.87 -12.66 2.78
CA LEU A 352 10.40 -13.07 4.11
C LEU A 352 11.52 -13.72 4.93
N CYS A 353 11.79 -13.17 6.12
CA CYS A 353 12.76 -13.74 7.07
C CYS A 353 12.13 -14.80 8.00
N GLY A 354 10.80 -14.87 8.03
CA GLY A 354 10.07 -15.71 8.98
C GLY A 354 8.57 -15.50 8.87
N LEU A 355 7.82 -16.36 9.55
CA LEU A 355 6.38 -16.26 9.70
C LEU A 355 6.01 -15.85 11.13
N PRO A 356 4.86 -15.17 11.33
CA PRO A 356 4.34 -14.91 12.67
C PRO A 356 4.18 -16.20 13.48
N SER A 357 4.53 -16.15 14.77
CA SER A 357 4.48 -17.32 15.65
C SER A 357 3.09 -17.94 15.81
N ALA A 358 2.03 -17.20 15.49
CA ALA A 358 0.64 -17.62 15.58
C ALA A 358 0.03 -18.00 14.21
N ILE A 359 0.83 -18.27 13.18
CA ILE A 359 0.32 -18.61 11.83
C ILE A 359 -0.67 -19.79 11.85
N GLY A 360 -0.49 -20.73 12.78
CA GLY A 360 -1.40 -21.85 13.02
C GLY A 360 -2.85 -21.48 13.35
N LYS A 361 -3.14 -20.22 13.70
CA LYS A 361 -4.52 -19.74 13.90
C LYS A 361 -5.34 -19.66 12.61
N LEU A 362 -4.69 -19.72 11.44
CA LEU A 362 -5.34 -19.68 10.13
C LEU A 362 -6.07 -21.01 9.83
N SER A 363 -7.14 -21.26 10.56
CA SER A 363 -7.84 -22.55 10.57
C SER A 363 -8.50 -22.90 9.24
N SER A 364 -8.77 -21.94 8.35
CA SER A 364 -9.41 -22.19 7.04
C SER A 364 -8.42 -22.24 5.88
N LEU A 365 -7.12 -22.09 6.13
CA LEU A 365 -6.11 -22.02 5.08
C LEU A 365 -5.92 -23.40 4.45
N GLU A 366 -6.11 -23.48 3.14
CA GLU A 366 -5.94 -24.72 2.36
C GLU A 366 -4.74 -24.63 1.41
N ILE A 367 -4.41 -23.43 0.92
CA ILE A 367 -3.32 -23.22 -0.04
C ILE A 367 -2.38 -22.17 0.51
N LEU A 368 -1.11 -22.55 0.69
CA LEU A 368 -0.04 -21.67 1.15
C LEU A 368 1.17 -21.79 0.23
N ASN A 369 1.51 -20.69 -0.45
CA ASN A 369 2.72 -20.60 -1.25
C ASN A 369 3.67 -19.56 -0.64
N LEU A 370 4.82 -20.04 -0.16
CA LEU A 370 5.90 -19.26 0.41
C LEU A 370 7.22 -19.52 -0.32
N SER A 371 7.15 -20.09 -1.52
CA SER A 371 8.34 -20.42 -2.30
C SER A 371 9.19 -19.19 -2.63
N SER A 372 10.49 -19.40 -2.83
CA SER A 372 11.38 -18.36 -3.35
C SER A 372 11.48 -17.12 -2.43
N ASN A 373 11.54 -17.32 -1.11
CA ASN A 373 11.89 -16.27 -0.13
C ASN A 373 13.38 -16.34 0.25
N PHE A 374 14.22 -16.37 -0.81
CA PHE A 374 15.66 -16.69 -0.89
C PHE A 374 16.59 -16.19 0.23
N SER A 375 16.20 -15.11 0.92
CA SER A 375 17.13 -14.32 1.74
C SER A 375 17.32 -14.86 3.14
N ASP A 376 16.25 -15.31 3.83
CA ASP A 376 16.34 -15.56 5.29
C ASP A 376 15.29 -16.50 5.90
N LEU A 377 14.35 -17.08 5.14
CA LEU A 377 13.36 -18.01 5.70
C LEU A 377 14.03 -19.34 6.10
N LYS A 378 14.47 -19.41 7.35
CA LYS A 378 15.27 -20.53 7.91
C LYS A 378 14.45 -21.57 8.65
N ASP A 379 13.38 -21.12 9.29
CA ASP A 379 12.55 -21.97 10.16
C ASP A 379 11.07 -21.60 10.02
N LEU A 380 10.22 -22.58 10.29
CA LEU A 380 8.78 -22.39 10.44
C LEU A 380 8.42 -22.38 11.94
N PRO A 381 7.41 -21.60 12.36
CA PRO A 381 7.00 -21.55 13.76
C PRO A 381 6.41 -22.89 14.23
N ALA A 382 6.50 -23.17 15.53
CA ALA A 382 5.95 -24.41 16.11
C ALA A 382 4.44 -24.57 15.90
N SER A 383 3.70 -23.47 15.75
CA SER A 383 2.26 -23.48 15.45
C SER A 383 1.94 -23.86 13.99
N PHE A 384 2.93 -24.03 13.12
CA PHE A 384 2.69 -24.34 11.71
C PHE A 384 1.92 -25.66 11.53
N GLY A 385 2.15 -26.65 12.41
CA GLY A 385 1.38 -27.89 12.45
C GLY A 385 -0.09 -27.75 12.89
N ASP A 386 -0.53 -26.56 13.31
CA ASP A 386 -1.95 -26.28 13.62
C ASP A 386 -2.76 -25.84 12.39
N LEU A 387 -2.15 -25.78 11.20
CA LEU A 387 -2.85 -25.51 9.93
C LEU A 387 -3.63 -26.76 9.45
N LEU A 388 -4.61 -27.20 10.23
CA LEU A 388 -5.31 -28.50 10.06
C LEU A 388 -6.15 -28.64 8.78
N ASN A 389 -6.33 -27.57 8.00
CA ASN A 389 -7.01 -27.62 6.71
C ASN A 389 -6.05 -27.48 5.52
N LEU A 390 -4.75 -27.37 5.75
CA LEU A 390 -3.77 -27.14 4.69
C LEU A 390 -3.69 -28.36 3.76
N ARG A 391 -3.88 -28.14 2.47
CA ARG A 391 -3.83 -29.15 1.41
C ARG A 391 -2.64 -28.98 0.49
N GLU A 392 -2.30 -27.75 0.17
CA GLU A 392 -1.21 -27.42 -0.76
C GLU A 392 -0.22 -26.47 -0.09
N LEU A 393 1.03 -26.92 -0.03
CA LEU A 393 2.12 -26.17 0.57
C LEU A 393 3.33 -26.15 -0.37
N ASP A 394 3.72 -24.96 -0.80
CA ASP A 394 4.98 -24.75 -1.48
C ASP A 394 5.94 -23.92 -0.62
N LEU A 395 7.04 -24.56 -0.22
CA LEU A 395 8.15 -23.99 0.55
C LEU A 395 9.46 -24.07 -0.24
N SER A 396 9.40 -24.37 -1.53
CA SER A 396 10.60 -24.55 -2.34
C SER A 396 11.46 -23.29 -2.38
N ASN A 397 12.75 -23.48 -2.63
CA ASN A 397 13.67 -22.38 -2.89
C ASN A 397 13.75 -21.38 -1.73
N ASN A 398 13.97 -21.92 -0.53
CA ASN A 398 14.13 -21.19 0.73
C ASN A 398 15.42 -21.67 1.44
N GLN A 399 15.62 -21.26 2.69
CA GLN A 399 16.77 -21.66 3.51
C GLN A 399 16.35 -22.55 4.68
N ILE A 400 15.27 -23.31 4.52
CA ILE A 400 14.67 -24.08 5.61
C ILE A 400 15.57 -25.28 5.95
N HIS A 401 16.00 -25.35 7.22
CA HIS A 401 16.86 -26.44 7.69
C HIS A 401 16.08 -27.61 8.29
N ALA A 402 14.97 -27.32 8.95
CA ALA A 402 14.13 -28.32 9.58
C ALA A 402 12.65 -27.94 9.51
N LEU A 403 11.79 -28.95 9.36
CA LEU A 403 10.37 -28.79 9.61
C LEU A 403 10.10 -28.85 11.13
N PRO A 404 9.09 -28.13 11.65
CA PRO A 404 8.76 -28.15 13.06
C PRO A 404 8.23 -29.53 13.47
N ASP A 405 8.47 -29.97 14.70
CA ASP A 405 8.05 -31.30 15.16
C ASP A 405 6.52 -31.52 15.03
N SER A 406 5.73 -30.44 15.10
CA SER A 406 4.28 -30.47 14.89
C SER A 406 3.84 -30.72 13.44
N PHE A 407 4.75 -30.70 12.45
CA PHE A 407 4.43 -30.79 11.02
C PHE A 407 3.67 -32.08 10.65
N GLY A 408 3.90 -33.17 11.37
CA GLY A 408 3.19 -34.45 11.17
C GLY A 408 1.68 -34.38 11.42
N ARG A 409 1.17 -33.30 12.03
CA ARG A 409 -0.25 -33.08 12.32
C ARG A 409 -1.06 -32.56 11.11
N LEU A 410 -0.39 -32.21 10.01
CA LEU A 410 -1.02 -31.74 8.78
C LEU A 410 -1.66 -32.91 8.00
N ASP A 411 -2.70 -33.50 8.56
CA ASP A 411 -3.39 -34.70 8.06
C ASP A 411 -3.92 -34.54 6.62
N LYS A 412 -4.48 -33.37 6.30
CA LYS A 412 -5.05 -33.02 5.00
C LYS A 412 -4.05 -32.58 3.94
N LEU A 413 -2.76 -32.56 4.24
CA LEU A 413 -1.75 -32.11 3.28
C LEU A 413 -1.61 -33.16 2.15
N GLU A 414 -1.90 -32.70 0.93
CA GLU A 414 -1.92 -33.51 -0.30
C GLU A 414 -0.72 -33.17 -1.21
N LYS A 415 -0.32 -31.89 -1.26
CA LYS A 415 0.80 -31.41 -2.08
C LYS A 415 1.81 -30.67 -1.20
N LEU A 416 3.06 -31.11 -1.28
CA LEU A 416 4.17 -30.52 -0.54
C LEU A 416 5.37 -30.39 -1.47
N ASN A 417 5.86 -29.16 -1.62
CA ASN A 417 7.11 -28.87 -2.31
C ASN A 417 8.13 -28.30 -1.33
N LEU A 418 9.24 -29.03 -1.16
CA LEU A 418 10.37 -28.67 -0.27
C LEU A 418 11.68 -28.53 -1.05
N GLU A 419 11.64 -28.59 -2.38
CA GLU A 419 12.85 -28.57 -3.20
C GLU A 419 13.70 -27.32 -2.94
N GLN A 420 15.01 -27.41 -3.21
CA GLN A 420 15.92 -26.27 -3.07
C GLN A 420 15.91 -25.65 -1.65
N ASN A 421 15.87 -26.50 -0.62
CA ASN A 421 16.12 -26.13 0.77
C ASN A 421 17.31 -26.94 1.32
N PRO A 422 18.13 -26.38 2.24
CA PRO A 422 19.17 -27.11 2.96
C PRO A 422 18.58 -27.99 4.08
N LEU A 423 17.55 -28.78 3.76
CA LEU A 423 16.78 -29.56 4.71
C LEU A 423 17.62 -30.71 5.28
N SER A 424 17.74 -30.74 6.60
CA SER A 424 18.35 -31.84 7.36
C SER A 424 17.29 -32.75 7.98
N MET A 425 16.11 -32.19 8.27
CA MET A 425 15.01 -32.85 8.98
C MET A 425 13.67 -32.44 8.37
N PRO A 426 12.91 -33.36 7.76
CA PRO A 426 13.24 -34.75 7.46
C PRO A 426 14.43 -34.90 6.48
N PRO A 427 15.13 -36.05 6.50
CA PRO A 427 16.15 -36.37 5.50
C PRO A 427 15.57 -36.37 4.08
N MET A 428 16.38 -36.01 3.08
CA MET A 428 15.93 -35.92 1.68
C MET A 428 15.45 -37.28 1.11
N GLU A 429 15.92 -38.39 1.67
CA GLU A 429 15.44 -39.74 1.32
C GLU A 429 13.99 -39.96 1.73
N ILE A 430 13.50 -39.26 2.76
CA ILE A 430 12.09 -39.27 3.16
C ILE A 430 11.29 -38.30 2.29
N VAL A 431 11.82 -37.09 2.05
CA VAL A 431 11.17 -36.09 1.19
C VAL A 431 10.89 -36.65 -0.21
N SER A 432 11.85 -37.37 -0.80
CA SER A 432 11.70 -37.98 -2.13
C SER A 432 10.66 -39.11 -2.21
N LYS A 433 10.23 -39.68 -1.08
CA LYS A 433 9.14 -40.67 -1.03
C LYS A 433 7.76 -40.04 -1.05
N GLY A 434 7.65 -38.72 -0.90
CA GLY A 434 6.41 -37.97 -1.00
C GLY A 434 5.83 -37.51 0.35
N VAL A 435 4.66 -36.88 0.28
CA VAL A 435 4.03 -36.14 1.40
C VAL A 435 3.71 -37.04 2.59
N ASP A 436 3.15 -38.23 2.35
CA ASP A 436 2.75 -39.15 3.42
C ASP A 436 3.94 -39.66 4.21
N ALA A 437 5.06 -39.99 3.55
CA ALA A 437 6.29 -40.39 4.21
C ALA A 437 6.87 -39.27 5.11
N VAL A 438 6.78 -38.02 4.66
CA VAL A 438 7.18 -36.85 5.47
C VAL A 438 6.27 -36.70 6.69
N LYS A 439 4.94 -36.79 6.51
CA LYS A 439 3.97 -36.70 7.61
C LYS A 439 4.21 -37.80 8.65
N GLU A 440 4.35 -39.04 8.22
CA GLU A 440 4.62 -40.19 9.09
C GLU A 440 5.93 -40.04 9.87
N TYR A 441 7.01 -39.65 9.18
CA TYR A 441 8.31 -39.42 9.82
C TYR A 441 8.23 -38.33 10.90
N MET A 442 7.61 -37.20 10.58
CA MET A 442 7.46 -36.09 11.53
C MET A 442 6.53 -36.46 12.69
N LEU A 443 5.47 -37.22 12.43
CA LEU A 443 4.55 -37.69 13.47
C LEU A 443 5.23 -38.66 14.43
N GLN A 444 5.98 -39.64 13.91
CA GLN A 444 6.74 -40.59 14.73
C GLN A 444 7.78 -39.86 15.58
N ARG A 445 8.51 -38.92 14.99
CA ARG A 445 9.46 -38.08 15.71
C ARG A 445 8.79 -37.30 16.85
N TRP A 446 7.61 -36.74 16.62
CA TRP A 446 6.87 -36.01 17.64
C TRP A 446 6.43 -36.91 18.80
N LEU A 447 5.96 -38.13 18.49
CA LEU A 447 5.62 -39.14 19.50
C LEU A 447 6.84 -39.55 20.33
N ASP A 448 8.00 -39.75 19.71
CA ASP A 448 9.24 -40.08 20.42
C ASP A 448 9.65 -38.96 21.38
N ILE A 449 9.48 -37.69 20.98
CA ILE A 449 9.72 -36.53 21.84
C ILE A 449 8.78 -36.54 23.04
N LEU A 450 7.48 -36.77 22.83
CA LEU A 450 6.49 -36.80 23.91
C LEU A 450 6.73 -37.94 24.91
N LEU A 451 7.08 -39.13 24.43
CA LEU A 451 7.39 -40.29 25.27
C LEU A 451 8.65 -40.03 26.11
N GLU A 452 9.65 -39.36 25.54
CA GLU A 452 10.86 -39.00 26.27
C GLU A 452 10.60 -37.90 27.32
N GLU A 453 9.75 -36.92 27.01
CA GLU A 453 9.29 -35.90 27.97
C GLU A 453 8.54 -36.56 29.16
N GLU A 454 7.66 -37.52 28.87
CA GLU A 454 6.92 -38.27 29.89
C GLU A 454 7.88 -39.07 30.78
N ARG A 455 8.84 -39.80 30.19
CA ARG A 455 9.88 -40.52 30.95
C ARG A 455 10.68 -39.60 31.86
N LYS A 456 11.08 -38.42 31.37
CA LYS A 456 11.78 -37.41 32.18
C LYS A 456 10.90 -36.88 33.31
N SER A 457 9.61 -36.67 33.06
CA SER A 457 8.67 -36.22 34.09
C SER A 457 8.48 -37.24 35.21
N ILE A 458 8.38 -38.53 34.86
CA ILE A 458 8.29 -39.64 35.83
C ILE A 458 9.60 -39.73 36.64
N ALA A 459 10.75 -39.70 35.96
CA ALA A 459 12.06 -39.75 36.64
C ALA A 459 12.29 -38.54 37.58
N ALA A 460 11.78 -37.36 37.22
CA ALA A 460 11.84 -36.17 38.07
C ALA A 460 10.93 -36.29 39.31
N ALA A 461 9.75 -36.91 39.17
CA ALA A 461 8.84 -37.17 40.28
C ALA A 461 9.38 -38.25 41.25
N GLU A 462 10.18 -39.19 40.75
CA GLU A 462 10.81 -40.26 41.54
C GLU A 462 12.14 -39.84 42.20
N SER A 463 12.64 -38.62 41.95
CA SER A 463 13.88 -38.11 42.54
C SER A 463 13.72 -37.70 44.02
N PRO A 464 14.64 -38.08 44.93
CA PRO A 464 14.52 -37.85 46.38
C PRO A 464 14.68 -36.37 46.83
N GLN A 465 14.68 -35.39 45.92
CA GLN A 465 14.73 -33.96 46.21
C GLN A 465 13.44 -33.18 45.83
N ALA A 466 12.29 -33.86 45.69
CA ALA A 466 11.02 -33.16 45.47
C ALA A 466 10.57 -32.37 46.73
N PRO A 467 10.29 -31.06 46.65
CA PRO A 467 9.75 -30.29 47.77
C PRO A 467 8.35 -30.82 48.13
N THR A 468 8.17 -31.17 49.40
CA THR A 468 6.90 -31.63 49.96
C THR A 468 5.91 -30.49 50.09
N THR A 469 5.14 -30.19 49.03
CA THR A 469 3.90 -29.42 49.13
C THR A 469 2.76 -30.14 48.40
N PRO A 470 1.54 -30.21 48.98
CA PRO A 470 0.45 -31.03 48.47
C PRO A 470 -0.31 -30.32 47.34
N SER A 471 0.35 -30.15 46.19
CA SER A 471 -0.25 -29.61 44.96
C SER A 471 -0.12 -30.55 43.75
N ALA A 472 0.28 -31.80 43.97
CA ALA A 472 0.73 -32.72 42.91
C ALA A 472 -0.24 -33.89 42.64
N TRP A 473 -1.57 -33.67 42.68
CA TRP A 473 -2.57 -34.71 42.37
C TRP A 473 -3.47 -34.38 41.15
N LEU A 474 -3.16 -33.34 40.37
CA LEU A 474 -3.91 -32.98 39.15
C LEU A 474 -3.26 -33.43 37.83
N ALA A 475 -2.30 -34.34 37.84
CA ALA A 475 -1.71 -34.93 36.62
C ALA A 475 -2.27 -36.33 36.30
N ARG A 476 -3.59 -36.50 36.40
CA ARG A 476 -4.29 -37.71 35.94
C ARG A 476 -5.35 -37.33 34.92
N SER A 477 -4.94 -37.12 33.67
CA SER A 477 -5.82 -37.11 32.49
C SER A 477 -4.99 -37.12 31.20
N VAL A 478 -4.52 -38.28 30.77
CA VAL A 478 -4.24 -38.51 29.33
C VAL A 478 -4.72 -39.90 28.94
N SER A 479 -6.05 -40.08 29.00
CA SER A 479 -6.74 -41.24 28.42
C SER A 479 -7.01 -41.06 26.90
N TRP A 480 -6.18 -40.29 26.20
CA TRP A 480 -6.27 -40.09 24.74
C TRP A 480 -5.07 -40.70 23.99
N VAL A 481 -3.91 -40.90 24.65
CA VAL A 481 -2.74 -41.52 24.01
C VAL A 481 -3.00 -43.00 23.65
N SER A 482 -3.93 -43.67 24.34
CA SER A 482 -4.37 -45.03 24.02
C SER A 482 -5.24 -45.12 22.76
N ASP A 483 -6.05 -44.08 22.46
CA ASP A 483 -6.93 -44.09 21.27
C ASP A 483 -6.15 -43.79 19.99
N VAL A 484 -5.11 -42.95 20.06
CA VAL A 484 -4.23 -42.67 18.91
C VAL A 484 -3.31 -43.85 18.60
N SER A 485 -2.78 -44.53 19.63
CA SER A 485 -2.00 -45.77 19.40
C SER A 485 -2.85 -46.93 18.89
N GLY A 486 -4.11 -47.05 19.34
CA GLY A 486 -5.05 -48.06 18.84
C GLY A 486 -5.44 -47.90 17.37
N SER A 487 -5.64 -46.65 16.92
CA SER A 487 -5.96 -46.35 15.51
C SER A 487 -4.74 -46.58 14.59
N LEU A 488 -3.53 -46.24 15.03
CA LEU A 488 -2.31 -46.37 14.23
C LEU A 488 -1.83 -47.82 14.05
N VAL A 489 -2.05 -48.69 15.04
CA VAL A 489 -1.74 -50.13 14.91
C VAL A 489 -2.59 -50.78 13.82
N GLY A 490 -3.82 -50.32 13.60
CA GLY A 490 -4.68 -50.76 12.49
C GLY A 490 -4.14 -50.43 11.10
N TYR A 491 -3.30 -49.39 10.96
CA TYR A 491 -2.70 -49.00 9.67
C TYR A 491 -1.39 -49.76 9.37
N LEU A 492 -0.62 -50.14 10.40
CA LEU A 492 0.63 -50.88 10.24
C LEU A 492 0.41 -52.40 10.07
N SER A 493 -0.69 -52.94 10.58
CA SER A 493 -1.10 -54.32 10.30
C SER A 493 -2.22 -54.31 9.27
N GLY A 494 -1.89 -54.55 8.00
CA GLY A 494 -2.86 -54.71 6.91
C GLY A 494 -3.75 -55.97 7.06
N GLU A 495 -4.58 -56.00 8.10
CA GLU A 495 -5.63 -56.99 8.29
C GLU A 495 -7.00 -56.30 8.28
N ASN A 496 -7.71 -56.45 7.16
CA ASN A 496 -9.15 -56.25 7.11
C ASN A 496 -9.84 -57.11 8.17
N LYS A 497 -10.35 -56.51 9.23
CA LYS A 497 -11.35 -57.13 10.11
C LYS A 497 -12.61 -56.28 10.12
N THR A 498 -13.62 -56.87 9.49
CA THR A 498 -15.03 -56.47 9.45
C THR A 498 -15.55 -56.06 10.83
N GLU A 499 -16.25 -54.93 10.86
CA GLU A 499 -17.03 -54.41 11.98
C GLU A 499 -17.88 -55.51 12.63
N LYS A 500 -17.71 -55.69 13.94
CA LYS A 500 -18.71 -56.32 14.79
C LYS A 500 -19.07 -55.31 15.88
N ASP A 501 -20.33 -54.91 15.84
CA ASP A 501 -20.98 -53.97 16.75
C ASP A 501 -20.76 -54.32 18.22
N ALA A 502 -20.13 -53.39 18.95
CA ALA A 502 -20.05 -53.40 20.40
C ALA A 502 -21.24 -52.62 20.98
N TYR A 503 -22.44 -53.20 20.95
CA TYR A 503 -23.59 -52.71 21.72
C TYR A 503 -24.47 -53.82 22.32
N LEU A 504 -23.88 -54.98 22.58
CA LEU A 504 -24.51 -56.07 23.32
C LEU A 504 -23.48 -56.62 24.29
N ASP A 505 -23.46 -56.07 25.51
CA ASP A 505 -23.18 -56.80 26.75
C ASP A 505 -23.25 -55.84 27.95
N GLN A 506 -24.47 -55.44 28.29
CA GLN A 506 -24.83 -55.08 29.66
C GLN A 506 -25.96 -56.00 30.09
N GLN A 507 -25.63 -57.09 30.79
CA GLN A 507 -26.43 -57.76 31.83
C GLN A 507 -25.79 -59.11 32.18
N TYR A 508 -25.05 -59.16 33.29
CA TYR A 508 -25.41 -59.84 34.54
C TYR A 508 -24.24 -59.86 35.52
#